data_AF-A0A6A3EM87-F1
#
_entry.id   AF-A0A6A3EM87-F1
#
_cell.length_a   1.000
_cell.length_b   1.000
_cell.length_c   1.000
_cell.angle_alpha   90.00
_cell.angle_beta   90.00
_cell.angle_gamma   90.00
#
_symmetry.space_group_name_H-M   'P 1'
#
loop_
_entity.id
_entity.type
_entity.pdbx_description
1 polymer ?
#
loop_
_entity_poly.entity_id
_entity_poly.type
_entity_poly.pdbx_seq_one_letter_code
_entity_poly.pdbx_strand_id
1 'polypeptide(L)'
;MTFLFTDATDVGWAVIVTQVKNYDIKVPVQDQQHQLIEFQSGTFAGSQLNRTVIEKEAFPITLPATSSTTCYSNRRGSGSFAIIAI
;
A
#
# COMPACT_ATOMS: atom_id res chain seq x y z
N MET A 1 11.05 5.94 7.34
CA MET A 1 9.57 5.80 7.43
C MET A 1 9.08 5.04 6.20
N THR A 2 8.16 4.08 6.36
CA THR A 2 7.59 3.31 5.25
C THR A 2 6.13 3.71 5.05
N PHE A 3 5.74 3.92 3.80
CA PHE A 3 4.40 4.37 3.41
C PHE A 3 3.76 3.31 2.51
N LEU A 4 2.47 3.06 2.77
CA LEU A 4 1.62 2.23 1.94
C LEU A 4 0.58 3.13 1.28
N PHE A 5 0.59 3.16 -0.04
CA PHE A 5 -0.43 3.81 -0.85
C PHE A 5 -1.29 2.74 -1.49
N THR A 6 -2.60 2.86 -1.34
CA THR A 6 -3.57 1.95 -1.96
C THR A 6 -4.55 2.78 -2.77
N ASP A 7 -4.85 2.30 -3.97
CA ASP A 7 -5.88 2.87 -4.83
C ASP A 7 -6.74 1.74 -5.39
N ALA A 8 -8.04 1.98 -5.51
CA ALA A 8 -8.99 1.01 -6.03
C ALA A 8 -10.07 1.70 -6.85
N THR A 9 -10.44 1.03 -7.94
CA THR A 9 -11.54 1.41 -8.83
C THR A 9 -12.58 0.29 -8.82
N ASP A 10 -13.66 0.45 -9.59
CA ASP A 10 -14.67 -0.61 -9.71
C ASP A 10 -14.12 -1.94 -10.26
N VAL A 11 -13.06 -1.87 -11.06
CA VAL A 11 -12.55 -3.00 -11.85
C VAL A 11 -11.14 -3.43 -11.49
N GLY A 12 -10.38 -2.63 -10.74
CA GLY A 12 -9.01 -2.98 -10.38
C GLY A 12 -8.47 -2.21 -9.20
N TRP A 13 -7.26 -2.61 -8.78
CA TRP A 13 -6.61 -2.11 -7.58
C TRP A 13 -5.10 -2.00 -7.78
N ALA A 14 -4.48 -1.12 -7.02
CA ALA A 14 -3.03 -0.96 -6.96
C ALA A 14 -2.57 -0.69 -5.52
N VAL A 15 -1.37 -1.17 -5.22
CA VAL A 15 -0.65 -0.97 -3.97
C VAL A 15 0.77 -0.55 -4.28
N ILE A 16 1.22 0.51 -3.63
CA ILE A 16 2.58 1.02 -3.75
C ILE A 16 3.17 1.13 -2.36
N VAL A 17 4.30 0.44 -2.14
CA VAL A 17 5.10 0.56 -0.93
C VAL A 17 6.29 1.44 -1.25
N THR A 18 6.41 2.55 -0.52
CA THR A 18 7.57 3.44 -0.63
C THR A 18 8.25 3.60 0.73
N GLN A 19 9.51 3.99 0.71
CA GLN A 19 10.26 4.33 1.91
C GLN A 19 10.92 5.69 1.76
N VAL A 20 10.82 6.47 2.83
CA VAL A 20 11.53 7.74 3.02
C VAL A 20 12.62 7.48 4.05
N LYS A 21 13.89 7.58 3.65
CA LYS A 21 15.05 7.33 4.53
C LYS A 21 15.22 8.44 5.57
N ASN A 22 15.16 9.70 5.13
CA ASN A 22 15.33 10.88 5.96
C ASN A 22 13.98 11.62 6.06
N TYR A 23 13.05 11.07 6.82
CA TYR A 23 11.73 11.66 6.97
C TYR A 23 11.82 12.98 7.73
N ASP A 24 11.32 14.07 7.13
CA ASP A 24 11.25 15.39 7.76
C ASP A 24 9.80 15.75 8.10
N ILE A 25 9.47 15.84 9.38
CA ILE A 25 8.12 16.16 9.86
C ILE A 25 7.61 17.55 9.40
N LYS A 26 8.52 18.44 8.98
CA LYS A 26 8.16 19.79 8.49
C LYS A 26 7.74 19.79 7.02
N VAL A 27 8.07 18.73 6.28
CA VAL A 27 7.75 18.60 4.86
C VAL A 27 6.44 17.79 4.74
N PRO A 28 5.44 18.26 3.95
CA PRO A 28 4.23 17.49 3.69
C PRO A 28 4.55 16.09 3.19
N VAL A 29 3.72 15.09 3.52
CA VAL A 29 4.02 13.69 3.16
C VAL A 29 4.21 13.53 1.66
N GLN A 30 3.42 14.23 0.85
CA GLN A 30 3.46 14.18 -0.61
C GLN A 30 4.78 14.67 -1.20
N ASP A 31 5.47 15.58 -0.49
CA ASP A 31 6.72 16.21 -0.91
C ASP A 31 7.96 15.51 -0.33
N GLN A 32 7.77 14.41 0.42
CA GLN A 32 8.88 13.61 0.91
C GLN A 32 9.59 12.88 -0.25
N GLN A 33 10.87 12.59 -0.07
CA GLN A 33 11.62 11.79 -1.04
C GLN A 33 11.25 10.30 -0.93
N HIS A 34 10.16 9.91 -1.59
CA HIS A 34 9.68 8.54 -1.65
C HIS A 34 10.54 7.67 -2.58
N GLN A 35 11.16 6.63 -2.02
CA GLN A 35 11.81 5.58 -2.79
C GLN A 35 10.87 4.39 -2.93
N LEU A 36 10.54 4.00 -4.16
CA LEU A 36 9.72 2.81 -4.43
C LEU A 36 10.44 1.53 -3.94
N ILE A 37 9.73 0.72 -3.16
CA ILE A 37 10.18 -0.61 -2.73
C ILE A 37 9.49 -1.69 -3.55
N GLU A 38 8.16 -1.64 -3.57
CA GLU A 38 7.33 -2.68 -4.18
C GLU A 38 6.08 -2.05 -4.78
N PHE A 39 5.65 -2.59 -5.91
CA PHE A 39 4.42 -2.22 -6.59
C PHE A 39 3.66 -3.49 -6.93
N GLN A 40 2.40 -3.54 -6.53
CA GLN A 40 1.50 -4.63 -6.88
C GLN A 40 0.20 -4.05 -7.42
N SER A 41 -0.35 -4.66 -8.46
CA SER A 41 -1.65 -4.27 -9.00
C SER A 41 -2.39 -5.49 -9.53
N GLY A 42 -3.70 -5.35 -9.69
CA GLY A 42 -4.55 -6.40 -10.21
C GLY A 42 -5.92 -5.90 -10.61
N THR A 43 -6.70 -6.80 -11.18
CA THR A 43 -8.11 -6.57 -11.52
C THR A 43 -9.00 -7.40 -10.61
N PHE A 44 -10.19 -6.87 -10.28
CA PHE A 44 -11.21 -7.63 -9.57
C PHE A 44 -11.85 -8.64 -10.52
N ALA A 45 -12.07 -9.86 -10.07
CA ALA A 45 -12.69 -10.92 -10.86
C ALA A 45 -13.86 -11.59 -10.13
N GLY A 46 -14.85 -12.06 -10.90
CA GLY A 46 -16.00 -12.81 -10.38
C GLY A 46 -16.80 -12.01 -9.36
N SER A 47 -17.04 -12.60 -8.18
CA SER A 47 -17.84 -11.99 -7.11
C SER A 47 -17.19 -10.75 -6.46
N GLN A 48 -15.91 -10.47 -6.74
CA GLN A 48 -15.22 -9.29 -6.24
C GLN A 48 -15.70 -7.99 -6.91
N LEU A 49 -16.19 -8.06 -8.14
CA LEU A 49 -16.71 -6.90 -8.87
C LEU A 49 -17.97 -6.32 -8.22
N ASN A 50 -18.75 -7.15 -7.51
CA ASN A 50 -20.04 -6.75 -6.93
C ASN A 50 -19.92 -6.21 -5.50
N ARG A 51 -18.69 -6.00 -5.00
CA ARG A 51 -18.43 -5.38 -3.69
C ARG A 51 -18.47 -3.86 -3.78
N THR A 52 -18.78 -3.22 -2.65
CA THR A 52 -18.76 -1.75 -2.56
C THR A 52 -17.34 -1.23 -2.71
N VAL A 53 -17.18 -0.01 -3.22
CA VAL A 53 -15.86 0.62 -3.42
C VAL A 53 -15.06 0.66 -2.11
N ILE A 54 -15.72 0.91 -0.98
CA ILE A 54 -15.09 0.92 0.37
C ILE A 54 -14.45 -0.44 0.71
N GLU A 55 -15.13 -1.55 0.40
CA GLU A 55 -14.58 -2.89 0.62
C GLU A 55 -13.46 -3.21 -0.37
N LYS A 56 -13.52 -2.65 -1.58
CA LYS A 56 -12.50 -2.79 -2.62
C LYS A 56 -11.25 -1.99 -2.33
N GLU A 57 -11.34 -0.84 -1.65
CA GLU A 57 -10.19 -0.06 -1.17
C GLU A 57 -9.45 -0.76 -0.02
N ALA A 58 -10.17 -1.50 0.81
CA ALA A 58 -9.55 -2.31 1.88
C ALA A 58 -8.97 -3.64 1.38
N PHE A 59 -9.43 -4.12 0.21
CA PHE A 59 -8.97 -5.38 -0.38
C PHE A 59 -7.44 -5.48 -0.48
N PRO A 60 -6.71 -4.48 -1.00
CA PRO A 60 -5.29 -4.58 -1.24
C PRO A 60 -4.46 -4.53 0.06
N ILE A 61 -5.04 -4.01 1.14
CA ILE A 61 -4.44 -4.05 2.49
C ILE A 61 -4.44 -5.47 3.04
N THR A 62 -5.49 -6.24 2.74
CA THR A 62 -5.63 -7.64 3.18
C THR A 62 -4.87 -8.63 2.29
N LEU A 63 -4.41 -8.18 1.12
CA LEU A 63 -3.65 -9.05 0.24
C LEU A 63 -2.31 -9.39 0.89
N PRO A 64 -2.01 -10.67 1.11
CA PRO A 64 -0.63 -11.06 1.38
C PRO A 64 0.18 -10.65 0.15
N ALA A 65 1.27 -9.90 0.34
CA ALA A 65 2.24 -9.59 -0.71
C ALA A 65 2.84 -10.90 -1.24
N THR A 66 2.16 -11.54 -2.20
CA THR A 66 2.45 -12.90 -2.65
C THR A 66 3.49 -12.96 -3.78
N SER A 67 4.16 -11.85 -4.11
CA SER A 67 5.13 -11.80 -5.21
C SER A 67 6.59 -11.62 -4.81
N SER A 68 6.95 -11.42 -3.54
CA SER A 68 8.36 -11.41 -3.12
C SER A 68 8.53 -11.65 -1.62
N THR A 69 9.25 -12.71 -1.28
CA THR A 69 9.60 -13.20 0.06
C THR A 69 10.47 -12.22 0.88
N THR A 70 10.04 -10.97 1.12
CA THR A 70 10.90 -10.01 1.88
C THR A 70 10.20 -9.15 2.93
N CYS A 71 8.89 -8.90 2.89
CA CYS A 71 8.30 -7.93 3.84
C CYS A 71 7.51 -8.51 5.03
N TYR A 72 7.03 -9.77 4.99
CA TYR A 72 6.36 -10.36 6.18
C TYR A 72 7.32 -11.05 7.17
N SER A 73 8.63 -11.06 6.89
CA SER A 73 9.63 -11.71 7.75
C SER A 73 10.75 -10.76 8.21
N ASN A 74 10.47 -9.51 8.57
CA ASN A 74 11.34 -8.80 9.52
C ASN A 74 10.70 -7.52 10.11
N ARG A 75 10.11 -7.63 11.30
CA ARG A 75 10.55 -6.96 12.54
C ARG A 75 9.39 -6.83 13.53
N ARG A 76 9.50 -7.53 14.65
CA ARG A 76 9.00 -7.05 15.96
C ARG A 76 9.76 -5.76 16.34
N GLY A 77 9.49 -4.66 15.67
CA GLY A 77 10.21 -3.42 15.90
C GLY A 77 9.41 -2.25 15.39
N SER A 78 8.48 -1.78 16.23
CA SER A 78 7.97 -0.40 16.33
C SER A 78 8.17 0.51 15.12
N GLY A 79 7.73 0.07 13.93
CA GLY A 79 7.71 0.86 12.72
C GLY A 79 6.29 1.40 12.56
N SER A 80 6.11 2.70 12.74
CA SER A 80 4.84 3.35 12.38
C SER A 80 4.65 3.23 10.87
N PHE A 81 3.63 2.49 10.44
CA PHE A 81 3.20 2.46 9.04
C PHE A 81 2.11 3.51 8.87
N ALA A 82 2.29 4.46 7.95
CA ALA A 82 1.24 5.38 7.56
C ALA A 82 0.55 4.82 6.31
N ILE A 83 -0.74 4.53 6.42
CA ILE A 83 -1.60 4.13 5.31
C ILE A 83 -2.24 5.41 4.76
N ILE A 84 -2.03 5.68 3.48
CA ILE A 84 -2.66 6.80 2.77
C ILE A 84 -3.51 6.19 1.65
N ALA A 85 -4.83 6.25 1.83
CA ALA A 85 -5.77 6.10 0.73
C ALA A 85 -5.81 7.44 -0.02
N ILE A 86 -5.68 7.40 -1.34
CA ILE A 86 -5.66 8.59 -2.20
C ILE A 86 -7.08 8.93 -2.61
#